data_AF-A0A9D3ZSM0-F1
#
_entry.id   AF-A0A9D3ZSM0-F1
#
_cell.length_a   1.000
_cell.length_b   1.000
_cell.length_c   1.000
_cell.angle_alpha   90.00
_cell.angle_beta   90.00
_cell.angle_gamma   90.00
#
_symmetry.space_group_name_H-M   'P 1'
#
loop_
_entity.id
_entity.type
_entity.pdbx_description
1 polymer ?
#
loop_
_entity_poly.entity_id
_entity_poly.type
_entity_poly.pdbx_seq_one_letter_code
_entity_poly.pdbx_strand_id
1 'polypeptide(L)'
;MQLDFGIQKKDHERVGTISRQKQKFTHIARSKSFARVADNEELLSGQKVRHLQLFDITHKKKDGTLMTTETVEIMEKLKDKRAKYESIALSDSFVNLDNIDNRIITKVLDLKTYGRV
;
A
#
# COMPACT_ATOMS: atom_id res chain seq x y z
N MET A 1 -45.37 17.15 12.32
CA MET A 1 -44.01 17.58 12.73
C MET A 1 -43.05 17.22 11.62
N GLN A 2 -42.58 18.20 10.85
CA GLN A 2 -41.48 18.01 9.90
C GLN A 2 -40.17 18.06 10.71
N LEU A 3 -39.32 17.05 10.54
CA LEU A 3 -37.98 17.00 11.15
C LEU A 3 -36.98 17.44 10.09
N ASP A 4 -36.56 18.71 10.18
CA ASP A 4 -35.49 19.27 9.36
C ASP A 4 -34.15 18.70 9.82
N PHE A 5 -33.74 17.57 9.24
CA PHE A 5 -32.36 17.11 9.33
C PHE A 5 -31.50 17.99 8.43
N GLY A 6 -31.02 19.10 8.98
CA GLY A 6 -29.98 19.94 8.39
C GLY A 6 -28.69 19.14 8.23
N ILE A 7 -28.56 18.42 7.12
CA ILE A 7 -27.31 17.80 6.70
C ILE A 7 -26.37 18.95 6.32
N GLN A 8 -25.52 19.37 7.27
CA GLN A 8 -24.34 20.17 6.96
C GLN A 8 -23.51 19.35 5.97
N LYS A 9 -23.63 19.66 4.68
CA LYS A 9 -22.75 19.14 3.64
C LYS A 9 -21.34 19.64 3.98
N LYS A 10 -20.59 18.83 4.73
CA LYS A 10 -19.15 19.01 4.89
C LYS A 10 -18.59 19.10 3.48
N ASP A 11 -17.98 20.23 3.13
CA ASP A 11 -17.40 20.48 1.82
C ASP A 11 -16.44 19.34 1.46
N HIS A 12 -16.96 18.37 0.69
CA HIS A 12 -16.28 17.10 0.43
C HIS A 12 -14.93 17.33 -0.29
N GLU A 13 -14.84 18.42 -1.06
CA GLU A 13 -13.62 18.88 -1.72
C GLU A 13 -12.54 19.36 -0.73
N ARG A 14 -12.92 20.08 0.33
CA ARG A 14 -11.99 20.54 1.39
C ARG A 14 -11.40 19.36 2.14
N VAL A 15 -12.23 18.36 2.45
CA VAL A 15 -11.76 17.13 3.12
C VAL A 15 -10.80 16.35 2.22
N GLY A 16 -11.08 16.26 0.92
CA GLY A 16 -10.22 15.59 -0.06
C GLY A 16 -8.84 16.23 -0.20
N THR A 17 -8.77 17.56 -0.23
CA THR A 17 -7.50 18.31 -0.32
C THR A 17 -6.67 18.19 0.95
N ILE A 18 -7.28 18.32 2.13
CA ILE A 18 -6.58 18.17 3.42
C ILE A 18 -6.03 16.74 3.60
N SER A 19 -6.80 15.71 3.22
CA SER A 19 -6.33 14.32 3.27
C SER A 19 -5.16 14.07 2.31
N ARG A 20 -5.22 14.59 1.08
CA ARG A 20 -4.09 14.54 0.13
C ARG A 20 -2.84 15.25 0.67
N GLN A 21 -3.01 16.40 1.32
CA GLN A 21 -1.90 17.17 1.89
C GLN A 21 -1.23 16.46 3.07
N LYS A 22 -1.99 15.66 3.84
CA LYS A 22 -1.51 14.86 4.97
C LYS A 22 -0.93 13.50 4.56
N GLN A 23 -1.13 13.08 3.31
CA GLN A 23 -0.59 11.83 2.80
C GLN A 23 0.92 11.97 2.60
N LYS A 24 1.70 11.40 3.53
CA LYS A 24 3.18 11.45 3.53
C LYS A 24 3.82 10.71 2.35
N PHE A 25 3.08 9.82 1.70
CA PHE A 25 3.56 9.03 0.56
C PHE A 25 2.89 9.49 -0.73
N THR A 26 3.63 10.23 -1.55
CA THR A 26 3.19 10.60 -2.90
C THR A 26 3.08 9.35 -3.75
N HIS A 27 1.88 9.01 -4.21
CA HIS A 27 1.68 7.89 -5.15
C HIS A 27 2.26 8.28 -6.52
N ILE A 28 3.26 7.53 -7.01
CA ILE A 28 4.02 7.84 -8.24
C ILE A 28 3.48 7.09 -9.46
N ALA A 29 2.37 6.35 -9.34
CA ALA A 29 1.70 5.81 -10.52
C ALA A 29 1.10 6.88 -11.46
N ARG A 30 1.49 8.15 -11.29
CA ARG A 30 1.14 9.29 -12.14
C ARG A 30 -0.39 9.38 -12.24
N SER A 31 -0.95 9.24 -13.43
CA SER A 31 -2.40 9.32 -13.69
C SER A 31 -3.11 7.97 -13.58
N LYS A 32 -2.39 6.88 -13.28
CA LYS A 32 -2.96 5.54 -13.17
C LYS A 32 -3.36 5.26 -11.71
N SER A 33 -4.56 4.72 -11.53
CA SER A 33 -4.99 4.16 -10.25
C SER A 33 -4.20 2.89 -9.94
N PHE A 34 -4.15 2.50 -8.67
CA PHE A 34 -3.62 1.20 -8.24
C PHE A 34 -4.21 0.04 -9.03
N ALA A 35 -5.53 0.02 -9.23
CA ALA A 35 -6.22 -0.98 -10.03
C ALA A 35 -5.65 -1.07 -11.45
N ARG A 36 -5.50 0.06 -12.14
CA ARG A 36 -4.90 0.08 -13.49
C ARG A 36 -3.44 -0.37 -13.50
N VAL A 37 -2.69 -0.13 -12.44
CA VAL A 37 -1.30 -0.61 -12.35
C VAL A 37 -1.29 -2.13 -12.22
N ALA A 38 -2.13 -2.68 -11.33
CA ALA A 38 -2.29 -4.12 -11.18
C ALA A 38 -2.72 -4.77 -12.49
N ASP A 39 -3.80 -4.30 -13.13
CA ASP A 39 -4.30 -4.87 -14.39
C ASP A 39 -3.22 -4.94 -15.49
N ASN A 40 -2.44 -3.86 -15.65
CA ASN A 40 -1.38 -3.83 -16.65
C ASN A 40 -0.27 -4.85 -16.34
N GLU A 41 0.11 -4.98 -15.08
CA GLU A 41 1.17 -5.91 -14.65
C GLU A 41 0.67 -7.37 -14.67
N GLU A 42 -0.60 -7.63 -14.35
CA GLU A 42 -1.22 -8.95 -14.49
C GLU A 42 -1.26 -9.39 -15.96
N LEU A 43 -1.59 -8.47 -16.88
CA LEU A 43 -1.56 -8.73 -18.32
C LEU A 43 -0.13 -9.02 -18.84
N LEU A 44 0.89 -8.38 -18.27
CA LEU A 44 2.29 -8.59 -18.67
C LEU A 44 2.88 -9.87 -18.08
N SER A 45 2.57 -10.16 -16.81
CA SER A 45 3.14 -11.30 -16.08
C SER A 45 2.33 -12.59 -16.23
N GLY A 46 1.07 -12.50 -16.65
CA GLY A 46 0.13 -13.63 -16.71
C GLY A 46 -0.30 -14.15 -15.34
N GLN A 47 0.02 -13.44 -14.26
CA GLN A 47 -0.25 -13.83 -12.88
C GLN A 47 -0.89 -12.68 -12.10
N LYS A 48 -1.67 -13.01 -11.07
CA LYS A 48 -2.25 -11.99 -10.20
C LYS A 48 -1.16 -11.21 -9.47
N VAL A 49 -1.29 -9.89 -9.44
CA VAL A 49 -0.34 -9.02 -8.77
C VAL A 49 -0.59 -9.07 -7.28
N ARG A 50 0.45 -9.48 -6.55
CA ARG A 50 0.44 -9.50 -5.09
C ARG A 50 0.50 -8.08 -4.54
N HIS A 51 -0.11 -7.84 -3.37
CA HIS A 51 -0.15 -6.49 -2.78
C HIS A 51 1.24 -5.92 -2.51
N LEU A 52 2.18 -6.77 -2.11
CA LEU A 52 3.56 -6.34 -1.90
C LEU A 52 4.26 -5.97 -3.22
N GLN A 53 3.98 -6.69 -4.30
CA GLN A 53 4.48 -6.35 -5.63
C GLN A 53 3.85 -5.05 -6.14
N LEU A 54 2.56 -4.83 -5.89
CA LEU A 54 1.88 -3.58 -6.22
C LEU A 54 2.49 -2.39 -5.47
N PHE A 55 2.85 -2.56 -4.20
CA PHE A 55 3.58 -1.56 -3.41
C PHE A 55 4.93 -1.22 -4.07
N ASP A 56 5.71 -2.23 -4.44
CA ASP A 56 6.99 -2.04 -5.14
C ASP A 56 6.84 -1.25 -6.45
N ILE A 57 5.86 -1.59 -7.28
CA ILE A 57 5.66 -0.94 -8.59
C ILE A 57 5.21 0.52 -8.43
N THR A 58 4.34 0.79 -7.45
CA THR A 58 3.72 2.11 -7.26
C THR A 58 4.65 3.12 -6.56
N HIS A 59 5.67 2.61 -5.85
CA HIS A 59 6.67 3.42 -5.16
C HIS A 59 8.02 3.52 -5.90
N LYS A 60 8.20 2.79 -7.00
CA LYS A 60 9.33 2.95 -7.92
C LYS A 60 9.03 4.01 -8.99
N LYS A 61 10.05 4.77 -9.35
CA LYS A 61 10.05 5.61 -10.55
C LYS A 61 10.11 4.75 -11.81
N LYS A 62 9.85 5.37 -12.96
CA LYS A 62 10.00 4.73 -14.28
C LYS A 62 11.43 4.25 -14.57
N ASP A 63 12.42 4.90 -13.98
CA ASP A 63 13.84 4.51 -14.07
C ASP A 63 14.21 3.37 -13.10
N GLY A 64 13.25 2.86 -12.32
CA GLY A 64 13.44 1.80 -11.34
C GLY A 64 13.96 2.28 -9.97
N THR A 65 14.28 3.57 -9.82
CA THR A 65 14.80 4.12 -8.56
C THR A 65 13.70 4.41 -7.55
N LEU A 66 14.06 4.36 -6.27
CA LEU A 66 13.18 4.76 -5.16
C LEU A 66 13.40 6.23 -4.83
N MET A 67 12.31 6.90 -4.44
CA MET A 67 12.31 8.36 -4.30
C MET A 67 12.93 8.87 -3.01
N THR A 68 12.85 8.10 -1.94
CA THR A 68 13.33 8.52 -0.62
C THR A 68 14.06 7.37 0.06
N THR A 69 15.03 7.72 0.90
CA THR A 69 15.72 6.76 1.78
C THR A 69 14.75 6.04 2.72
N GLU A 70 13.67 6.72 3.13
CA GLU A 70 12.61 6.11 3.94
C GLU A 70 11.88 4.99 3.20
N THR A 71 11.55 5.20 1.92
CA THR A 71 10.93 4.16 1.07
C THR A 71 11.88 2.98 0.84
N VAL A 72 13.17 3.25 0.66
CA VAL A 72 14.21 2.20 0.53
C VAL A 72 14.21 1.31 1.78
N GLU A 73 14.28 1.92 2.96
CA GLU A 73 14.31 1.20 4.24
C GLU A 73 13.02 0.39 4.47
N ILE A 74 11.86 0.94 4.10
CA ILE A 74 10.58 0.22 4.21
C ILE A 74 10.56 -0.99 3.28
N MET A 75 10.98 -0.84 2.02
CA MET A 75 11.02 -1.96 1.08
C MET A 75 11.98 -3.06 1.51
N GLU A 76 13.13 -2.70 2.10
CA GLU A 76 14.06 -3.67 2.66
C GLU A 76 13.42 -4.47 3.80
N LYS A 77 12.76 -3.79 4.75
CA LYS A 77 12.01 -4.42 5.84
C LYS A 77 10.87 -5.31 5.35
N LEU A 78 10.14 -4.89 4.32
CA LEU A 78 9.07 -5.68 3.71
C LEU A 78 9.63 -6.96 3.06
N LYS A 79 10.75 -6.88 2.34
CA LYS A 79 11.42 -8.03 1.72
C LYS A 79 11.94 -9.03 2.75
N ASP A 80 12.58 -8.55 3.81
CA ASP A 80 13.07 -9.40 4.90
C ASP A 80 11.91 -10.14 5.60
N LYS A 81 10.84 -9.41 5.94
CA LYS A 81 9.63 -10.02 6.51
C LYS A 81 9.01 -11.04 5.57
N ARG A 82 8.95 -10.75 4.27
CA ARG A 82 8.43 -11.69 3.26
C ARG A 82 9.23 -12.98 3.25
N ALA A 83 10.56 -12.91 3.18
CA ALA A 83 11.42 -14.09 3.19
C ALA A 83 11.19 -14.94 4.46
N LYS A 84 11.07 -14.29 5.63
CA LYS A 84 10.74 -14.96 6.89
C LYS A 84 9.37 -15.67 6.84
N TYR A 85 8.34 -15.00 6.34
CA TYR A 85 7.00 -15.58 6.24
C TYR A 85 6.90 -16.69 5.21
N GLU A 86 7.58 -16.58 4.08
CA GLU A 86 7.66 -17.64 3.07
C GLU A 86 8.40 -18.86 3.59
N SER A 87 9.49 -18.68 4.35
CA SER A 87 10.18 -19.79 5.03
C SER A 87 9.28 -20.49 6.04
N ILE A 88 8.48 -19.74 6.81
CA ILE A 88 7.50 -20.32 7.75
C ILE A 88 6.41 -21.06 6.99
N ALA A 89 5.84 -20.47 5.93
CA ALA A 89 4.80 -21.12 5.13
C ALA A 89 5.30 -22.39 4.42
N LEU A 90 6.58 -22.43 4.03
CA LEU A 90 7.21 -23.63 3.48
C LEU A 90 7.31 -24.74 4.54
N SER A 91 7.51 -24.38 5.81
CA SER A 91 7.57 -25.34 6.93
C SER A 91 6.20 -25.71 7.52
N ASP A 92 5.23 -24.81 7.43
CA ASP A 92 3.91 -24.91 8.04
C ASP A 92 2.86 -24.68 6.95
N SER A 93 2.37 -25.78 6.37
CA SER A 93 1.46 -25.79 5.21
C SER A 93 0.09 -25.17 5.51
N PHE A 94 -0.19 -24.80 6.76
CA PHE A 94 -1.43 -24.15 7.18
C PHE A 94 -1.39 -22.62 7.05
N VAL A 95 -0.25 -22.02 6.72
CA VAL A 95 -0.15 -20.57 6.58
C VAL A 95 -0.83 -20.12 5.28
N ASN A 96 -1.98 -19.47 5.38
CA ASN A 96 -2.70 -18.89 4.25
C ASN A 96 -1.86 -17.82 3.53
N LEU A 97 -1.31 -18.17 2.36
CA LEU A 97 -0.45 -17.33 1.52
C LEU A 97 -1.14 -16.06 1.01
N ASP A 98 -2.46 -16.09 0.79
CA ASP A 98 -3.21 -14.98 0.20
C ASP A 98 -3.26 -13.74 1.11
N ASN A 99 -3.13 -13.94 2.43
CA ASN A 99 -3.14 -12.85 3.42
C ASN A 99 -1.75 -12.51 3.98
N ILE A 100 -0.69 -13.16 3.50
CA ILE A 100 0.68 -12.91 3.98
C ILE A 100 1.09 -11.48 3.68
N ASP A 101 0.83 -10.98 2.48
CA ASP A 101 1.27 -9.64 2.08
C ASP A 101 0.58 -8.55 2.91
N ASN A 102 -0.74 -8.67 3.11
CA ASN A 102 -1.49 -7.76 3.98
C ASN A 102 -0.90 -7.75 5.39
N ARG A 103 -0.64 -8.92 5.96
CA ARG A 103 -0.07 -9.05 7.30
C ARG A 103 1.33 -8.45 7.40
N ILE A 104 2.16 -8.62 6.37
CA ILE A 104 3.51 -8.04 6.31
C ILE A 104 3.42 -6.51 6.21
N ILE A 105 2.63 -6.00 5.28
CA ILE A 105 2.45 -4.56 5.02
C ILE A 105 1.94 -3.88 6.29
N THR A 106 0.87 -4.38 6.90
CA THR A 106 0.34 -3.85 8.16
C THR A 106 1.41 -3.87 9.25
N LYS A 107 2.13 -4.98 9.47
CA LYS A 107 3.17 -5.04 10.52
C LYS A 107 4.36 -4.10 10.31
N VAL A 108 4.78 -3.88 9.06
CA VAL A 108 5.92 -3.01 8.76
C VAL A 108 5.50 -1.53 8.78
N LEU A 109 4.32 -1.22 8.25
CA LEU A 109 3.82 0.15 8.20
C LEU A 109 3.29 0.63 9.56
N ASP A 110 2.58 -0.20 10.31
CA ASP A 110 2.05 0.17 11.64
C ASP A 110 3.17 0.48 12.64
N LEU A 111 4.28 -0.25 12.57
CA LEU A 111 5.45 0.00 13.42
C LEU A 111 6.07 1.39 13.16
N LYS A 112 5.91 1.93 11.95
CA LYS A 112 6.48 3.22 11.55
C LYS A 112 5.50 4.38 11.75
N THR A 113 4.19 4.12 11.72
CA THR A 113 3.14 5.14 11.90
C THR A 113 2.80 5.43 13.36
N TYR A 114 2.98 4.46 14.27
CA TYR A 114 2.65 4.63 15.70
C TYR A 114 3.85 4.76 16.64
N GLY A 115 5.09 4.55 16.16
CA GLY A 115 6.33 4.66 16.96
C GLY A 115 6.84 6.08 17.22
N ARG A 116 6.02 7.12 16.97
CA ARG A 116 6.35 8.52 17.27
C ARG A 116 5.26 9.10 18.17
N VAL A 117 5.37 8.82 19.46
CA VAL A 117 4.80 9.66 20.54
C VAL A 117 5.98 10.27 21.26
#